data_AF-A0A355IRN2-F1
#
_entry.id   AF-A0A355IRN2-F1
#
_cell.length_a   1.000
_cell.length_b   1.000
_cell.length_c   1.000
_cell.angle_alpha   90.00
_cell.angle_beta   90.00
_cell.angle_gamma   90.00
#
_symmetry.space_group_name_H-M   'P 1'
#
loop_
_entity.id
_entity.type
_entity.pdbx_description
1 polymer ?
#
loop_
_entity_poly.entity_id
_entity_poly.type
_entity_poly.pdbx_seq_one_letter_code
_entity_poly.pdbx_strand_id
1 'polypeptide(L)'
;MEFQPYNKKDYLLPDSIHSMAGYHAKLFPNGEYVFRIHDCITGIRLRGELKEEKDFDDAFEKLVKLSQACFEFAMHIEKMKTEIFDKPGKMPPWFKNEGQQAIENKELMTILNEFAYNISNNPAAMNDFIKKVAKMRDLQKQYFKQRDFLTLRACKAAEKNVDQELELLVKKEKQEPKLF
;
A
#
# COMPACT_ATOMS: atom_id res chain seq x y z
N MET A 1 28.10 -14.03 -27.72
CA MET A 1 26.66 -14.17 -27.98
C MET A 1 26.06 -12.77 -27.91
N GLU A 2 25.35 -12.31 -28.93
CA GLU A 2 24.66 -11.02 -28.87
C GLU A 2 23.24 -11.22 -28.33
N PHE A 3 22.90 -10.57 -27.22
CA PHE A 3 21.57 -10.68 -26.61
C PHE A 3 20.60 -9.68 -27.23
N GLN A 4 19.42 -10.16 -27.61
CA GLN A 4 18.31 -9.28 -27.96
C GLN A 4 17.82 -8.57 -26.68
N PRO A 5 17.84 -7.23 -26.62
CA PRO A 5 17.43 -6.52 -25.42
C PRO A 5 15.93 -6.74 -25.18
N TYR A 6 15.57 -7.02 -23.92
CA TYR A 6 14.20 -7.17 -23.47
C TYR A 6 13.89 -6.12 -22.41
N ASN A 7 12.75 -5.48 -22.48
CA ASN A 7 12.33 -4.48 -21.49
C ASN A 7 10.80 -4.45 -21.38
N LYS A 8 10.25 -5.14 -20.39
CA LYS A 8 8.82 -5.17 -20.12
C LYS A 8 8.53 -4.66 -18.72
N LYS A 9 7.61 -3.71 -18.62
CA LYS A 9 7.08 -3.20 -17.36
C LYS A 9 5.55 -3.27 -17.43
N ASP A 10 4.93 -3.80 -16.39
CA ASP A 10 3.47 -3.90 -16.32
C ASP A 10 2.97 -3.82 -14.87
N TYR A 11 1.68 -3.55 -14.72
CA TYR A 11 0.99 -3.59 -13.43
C TYR A 11 0.47 -5.01 -13.17
N LEU A 12 0.50 -5.43 -11.90
CA LEU A 12 -0.05 -6.73 -11.49
C LEU A 12 -1.59 -6.70 -11.45
N LEU A 13 -2.18 -5.54 -11.14
CA LEU A 13 -3.62 -5.31 -11.13
C LEU A 13 -3.94 -3.92 -11.73
N PRO A 14 -3.83 -3.77 -13.07
CA PRO A 14 -3.92 -2.46 -13.73
C PRO A 14 -5.25 -1.73 -13.50
N ASP A 15 -6.34 -2.47 -13.27
CA ASP A 15 -7.68 -1.91 -13.10
C ASP A 15 -8.05 -1.65 -11.62
N SER A 16 -7.20 -2.04 -10.67
CA SER A 16 -7.48 -1.86 -9.25
C SER A 16 -6.98 -0.50 -8.75
N ILE A 17 -7.91 0.36 -8.31
CA ILE A 17 -7.58 1.64 -7.67
C ILE A 17 -6.81 1.50 -6.35
N HIS A 18 -6.78 0.29 -5.78
CA HIS A 18 -6.13 -0.04 -4.52
C HIS A 18 -4.75 -0.69 -4.70
N SER A 19 -4.31 -0.95 -5.94
CA SER A 19 -3.02 -1.59 -6.22
C SER A 19 -2.17 -0.71 -7.13
N MET A 20 -0.97 -0.33 -6.67
CA MET A 20 0.07 0.21 -7.55
C MET A 20 1.25 -0.77 -7.68
N ALA A 21 1.01 -2.06 -7.42
CA ALA A 21 2.02 -3.09 -7.56
C ALA A 21 2.28 -3.42 -9.03
N GLY A 22 3.54 -3.60 -9.38
CA GLY A 22 3.98 -3.88 -10.74
C GLY A 22 5.28 -4.66 -10.79
N TYR A 23 5.64 -5.06 -12.00
CA TYR A 23 6.92 -5.72 -12.25
C TYR A 23 7.70 -5.04 -13.37
N HIS A 24 9.01 -5.22 -13.35
CA HIS A 24 9.92 -4.74 -14.39
C HIS A 24 10.95 -5.82 -14.69
N ALA A 25 10.91 -6.35 -15.91
CA ALA A 25 11.83 -7.34 -16.43
C ALA A 25 12.70 -6.71 -17.52
N LYS A 26 14.02 -6.82 -17.38
CA LYS A 26 14.99 -6.26 -18.34
C LYS A 26 16.13 -7.24 -18.61
N LEU A 27 16.47 -7.43 -19.87
CA LEU A 27 17.68 -8.11 -20.35
C LEU A 27 18.51 -7.11 -21.15
N PHE A 28 19.78 -6.97 -20.79
CA PHE A 28 20.72 -6.06 -21.43
C PHE A 28 21.52 -6.77 -22.53
N PRO A 29 22.06 -6.03 -23.52
CA PRO A 29 22.85 -6.63 -24.61
C PRO A 29 24.11 -7.39 -24.15
N ASN A 30 24.62 -7.08 -22.96
CA ASN A 30 25.77 -7.73 -22.33
C ASN A 30 25.41 -9.02 -21.57
N GLY A 31 24.15 -9.46 -21.58
CA GLY A 31 23.69 -10.66 -20.89
C GLY A 31 23.32 -10.45 -19.42
N GLU A 32 23.45 -9.23 -18.88
CA GLU A 32 22.90 -8.92 -17.55
C GLU A 32 21.37 -8.89 -17.59
N TYR A 33 20.74 -9.38 -16.52
CA TYR A 33 19.28 -9.27 -16.38
C TYR A 33 18.86 -8.74 -15.01
N VAL A 34 17.69 -8.11 -14.99
CA VAL A 34 17.02 -7.63 -13.78
C VAL A 34 15.55 -7.98 -13.86
N PHE A 35 15.04 -8.64 -12.82
CA PHE A 35 13.61 -8.81 -12.61
C PHE A 35 13.22 -8.19 -11.28
N ARG A 36 12.33 -7.20 -11.28
CA ARG A 36 11.88 -6.51 -10.07
C ARG A 36 10.38 -6.64 -9.93
N ILE A 37 9.92 -7.07 -8.76
CA ILE A 37 8.53 -6.89 -8.32
C ILE A 37 8.53 -5.76 -7.30
N HIS A 38 7.60 -4.82 -7.39
CA HIS A 38 7.53 -3.69 -6.48
C HIS A 38 6.09 -3.27 -6.22
N ASP A 39 5.85 -2.77 -5.02
CA ASP A 39 4.69 -1.96 -4.67
C ASP A 39 5.10 -0.48 -4.51
N CYS A 40 4.21 0.36 -3.99
CA CYS A 40 4.44 1.80 -3.82
C CYS A 40 5.65 2.11 -2.91
N ILE A 41 6.06 1.17 -2.05
CA ILE A 41 6.95 1.41 -0.92
C ILE A 41 8.22 0.56 -1.04
N THR A 42 8.09 -0.71 -1.39
CA THR A 42 9.15 -1.71 -1.37
C THR A 42 9.17 -2.55 -2.64
N GLY A 43 10.27 -3.26 -2.87
CA GLY A 43 10.35 -4.18 -3.99
C GLY A 43 11.45 -5.20 -3.84
N ILE A 44 11.18 -6.38 -4.39
CA ILE A 44 12.13 -7.49 -4.48
C ILE A 44 12.80 -7.41 -5.85
N ARG A 45 14.12 -7.57 -5.88
CA ARG A 45 14.89 -7.51 -7.11
C ARG A 45 15.75 -8.77 -7.25
N LEU A 46 15.52 -9.52 -8.31
CA LEU A 46 16.39 -10.58 -8.79
C LEU A 46 17.36 -10.01 -9.82
N ARG A 47 18.62 -10.41 -9.71
CA ARG A 47 19.71 -10.01 -10.61
C ARG A 47 20.56 -11.22 -10.94
N GLY A 48 21.14 -11.19 -12.13
CA GLY A 48 22.14 -12.16 -12.56
C GLY A 48 22.71 -11.80 -13.92
N GLU A 49 23.54 -12.70 -14.42
CA GLU A 49 24.23 -12.61 -15.69
C GLU A 49 23.97 -13.91 -16.45
N LEU A 50 23.94 -13.87 -17.78
CA LEU A 50 23.74 -15.04 -18.64
C LEU A 50 25.01 -15.26 -19.47
N LYS A 51 26.07 -15.80 -18.86
CA LYS A 51 27.37 -15.98 -19.52
C LYS A 51 27.60 -17.41 -19.99
N GLU A 52 27.19 -18.39 -19.19
CA GLU A 52 27.38 -19.82 -19.43
C GLU A 52 26.04 -20.56 -19.35
N GLU A 53 25.95 -21.76 -19.93
CA GLU A 53 24.70 -22.55 -19.99
C GLU A 53 24.03 -22.70 -18.61
N LYS A 54 24.82 -22.97 -17.57
CA LYS A 54 24.35 -23.07 -16.20
C LYS A 54 23.69 -21.80 -15.67
N ASP A 55 24.12 -20.62 -16.12
CA ASP A 55 23.50 -19.36 -15.68
C ASP A 55 22.05 -19.24 -16.17
N PHE A 56 21.76 -19.78 -17.36
CA PHE A 56 20.40 -19.83 -17.89
C PHE A 56 19.54 -20.77 -17.06
N ASP A 57 20.06 -21.95 -16.71
CA ASP A 57 19.36 -22.92 -15.86
C ASP A 57 19.05 -22.31 -14.48
N ASP A 58 20.05 -21.69 -13.84
CA ASP A 58 19.90 -21.04 -12.54
C ASP A 58 18.89 -19.88 -12.58
N ALA A 59 18.94 -19.06 -13.64
CA ALA A 59 18.00 -17.95 -13.82
C ALA A 59 16.57 -18.46 -14.04
N PHE A 60 16.41 -19.50 -14.86
CA PHE A 60 15.13 -20.13 -15.13
C PHE A 60 14.55 -20.76 -13.87
N GLU A 61 15.34 -21.57 -13.14
CA GLU A 61 14.88 -22.25 -11.92
C GLU A 61 14.48 -21.24 -10.83
N LYS A 62 15.21 -20.13 -10.67
CA LYS A 62 14.84 -19.03 -9.76
C LYS A 62 13.46 -18.46 -10.08
N LEU A 63 13.18 -18.20 -11.36
CA LEU A 63 11.90 -17.64 -11.79
C LEU A 63 10.76 -18.65 -11.63
N VAL A 64 11.01 -19.93 -11.92
CA VAL A 64 10.04 -21.02 -11.71
C VAL A 64 9.68 -21.14 -10.22
N LYS A 65 10.69 -21.19 -9.33
CA LYS A 65 10.45 -21.26 -7.88
C LYS A 65 9.70 -20.04 -7.34
N LEU A 66 10.02 -18.85 -7.82
CA LEU A 66 9.26 -17.64 -7.46
C LEU A 66 7.80 -17.75 -7.90
N SER A 67 7.55 -18.16 -9.15
CA SER A 67 6.18 -18.34 -9.67
C SER A 67 5.40 -19.37 -8.85
N GLN A 68 6.04 -20.48 -8.49
CA GLN A 68 5.41 -21.53 -7.69
C GLN A 68 5.06 -21.02 -6.28
N ALA A 69 5.98 -20.33 -5.61
CA ALA A 69 5.72 -19.74 -4.29
C ALA A 69 4.56 -18.72 -4.32
N CYS A 70 4.50 -17.88 -5.37
CA CYS A 70 3.37 -16.97 -5.57
C CYS A 70 2.04 -17.72 -5.76
N PHE A 71 2.03 -18.79 -6.55
CA PHE A 71 0.84 -19.60 -6.79
C PHE A 71 0.36 -20.32 -5.53
N GLU A 72 1.27 -20.94 -4.77
CA GLU A 72 0.95 -21.61 -3.50
C GLU A 72 0.35 -20.62 -2.49
N PHE A 73 0.90 -19.41 -2.42
CA PHE A 73 0.34 -18.37 -1.55
C PHE A 73 -1.04 -17.89 -2.03
N ALA A 74 -1.25 -17.75 -3.34
CA ALA A 74 -2.58 -17.42 -3.90
C ALA A 74 -3.62 -18.49 -3.55
N MET A 75 -3.26 -19.78 -3.68
CA MET A 75 -4.12 -20.90 -3.27
C MET A 75 -4.44 -20.88 -1.78
N HIS A 76 -3.46 -20.51 -0.94
CA HIS A 76 -3.68 -20.35 0.49
C HIS A 76 -4.69 -19.23 0.80
N ILE A 77 -4.57 -18.08 0.14
CA ILE A 77 -5.52 -16.95 0.27
C ILE A 77 -6.93 -17.38 -0.14
N GLU A 78 -7.08 -18.08 -1.27
CA GLU A 78 -8.40 -18.53 -1.73
C GLU A 78 -9.01 -19.54 -0.75
N LYS A 79 -8.21 -20.47 -0.23
CA LYS A 79 -8.66 -21.40 0.81
C LYS A 79 -9.13 -20.65 2.07
N MET A 80 -8.37 -19.66 2.54
CA MET A 80 -8.76 -18.83 3.69
C MET A 80 -10.08 -18.11 3.42
N LYS A 81 -10.26 -17.54 2.24
CA LYS A 81 -11.49 -16.87 1.83
C LYS A 81 -12.69 -17.82 1.90
N THR A 82 -12.57 -19.03 1.35
CA THR A 82 -13.64 -20.05 1.44
C THR A 82 -13.93 -20.46 2.88
N GLU A 83 -12.91 -20.59 3.73
CA GLU A 83 -13.11 -20.92 5.15
C GLU A 83 -13.78 -19.78 5.94
N ILE A 84 -13.53 -18.52 5.58
CA ILE A 84 -14.10 -17.33 6.23
C ILE A 84 -15.52 -17.03 5.76
N PHE A 85 -15.75 -17.05 4.45
CA PHE A 85 -16.95 -16.47 3.84
C PHE A 85 -17.96 -17.53 3.36
N ASP A 86 -17.51 -18.74 3.00
CA ASP A 86 -18.39 -19.75 2.39
C ASP A 86 -18.87 -20.84 3.37
N LYS A 87 -18.33 -20.88 4.60
CA LYS A 87 -18.81 -21.76 5.68
C LYS A 87 -19.53 -20.96 6.76
N PRO A 88 -20.88 -21.03 6.88
CA PRO A 88 -21.58 -20.38 7.98
C PRO A 88 -21.12 -20.97 9.32
N GLY A 89 -20.51 -20.16 10.18
CA GLY A 89 -20.28 -20.48 11.59
C GLY A 89 -18.85 -20.83 12.03
N LYS A 90 -17.83 -20.76 11.16
CA LYS A 90 -16.41 -20.90 11.59
C LYS A 90 -15.56 -19.71 11.13
N MET A 91 -15.79 -18.56 11.75
CA MET A 91 -14.87 -17.42 11.65
C MET A 91 -13.49 -17.79 12.24
N PRO A 92 -12.37 -17.42 11.58
CA PRO A 92 -11.03 -17.68 12.09
C PRO A 92 -10.77 -17.01 13.45
N PRO A 93 -9.84 -17.54 14.25
CA PRO A 93 -9.53 -17.00 15.59
C PRO A 93 -9.12 -15.51 15.58
N TRP A 94 -8.42 -15.04 14.54
CA TRP A 94 -8.04 -13.62 14.40
C TRP A 94 -9.21 -12.73 13.95
N PHE A 95 -10.25 -13.30 13.32
CA PHE A 95 -11.45 -12.57 12.92
C PHE A 95 -12.32 -12.22 14.14
N LYS A 96 -12.24 -13.01 15.22
CA LYS A 96 -12.86 -12.67 16.51
C LYS A 96 -12.17 -11.51 17.25
N ASN A 97 -10.97 -11.09 16.83
CA ASN A 97 -10.17 -10.15 17.62
C ASN A 97 -10.06 -8.72 17.05
N GLU A 98 -10.56 -8.42 15.85
CA GLU A 98 -10.57 -7.03 15.35
C GLU A 98 -11.99 -6.46 15.16
N GLY A 99 -13.00 -7.31 14.93
CA GLY A 99 -14.41 -6.88 14.87
C GLY A 99 -15.09 -6.78 16.24
N GLN A 100 -14.59 -7.50 17.25
CA GLN A 100 -15.22 -7.60 18.57
C GLN A 100 -14.48 -6.81 19.66
N GLN A 101 -13.22 -6.44 19.45
CA GLN A 101 -12.56 -5.42 20.27
C GLN A 101 -13.07 -4.00 19.97
N ALA A 102 -13.66 -3.74 18.80
CA ALA A 102 -14.27 -2.43 18.52
C ALA A 102 -15.55 -2.16 19.34
N ILE A 103 -16.15 -3.19 19.95
CA ILE A 103 -17.39 -3.04 20.74
C ILE A 103 -17.12 -2.91 22.25
N GLU A 104 -15.91 -3.26 22.72
CA GLU A 104 -15.52 -3.08 24.14
C GLU A 104 -14.29 -2.20 24.34
N ASN A 105 -13.72 -1.63 23.27
CA ASN A 105 -12.64 -0.68 23.44
C ASN A 105 -13.22 0.70 23.80
N LYS A 106 -13.46 0.87 25.10
CA LYS A 106 -13.94 2.11 25.73
C LYS A 106 -13.13 3.31 25.25
N GLU A 107 -11.84 3.16 24.92
CA GLU A 107 -11.00 4.23 24.35
C GLU A 107 -11.39 4.58 22.91
N LEU A 108 -11.63 3.61 22.02
CA LEU A 108 -12.06 3.88 20.64
C LEU A 108 -13.45 4.50 20.57
N MET A 109 -14.39 4.04 21.40
CA MET A 109 -15.72 4.66 21.49
C MET A 109 -15.66 6.03 22.14
N THR A 110 -14.72 6.27 23.08
CA THR A 110 -14.46 7.61 23.61
C THR A 110 -13.87 8.51 22.53
N ILE A 111 -12.87 8.06 21.77
CA ILE A 111 -12.27 8.79 20.64
C ILE A 111 -13.32 9.11 19.57
N LEU A 112 -14.18 8.16 19.18
CA LEU A 112 -15.20 8.39 18.17
C LEU A 112 -16.31 9.33 18.67
N ASN A 113 -16.70 9.24 19.94
CA ASN A 113 -17.67 10.14 20.54
C ASN A 113 -17.09 11.55 20.78
N GLU A 114 -15.81 11.67 21.14
CA GLU A 114 -15.08 12.93 21.27
C GLU A 114 -14.82 13.56 19.89
N PHE A 115 -14.54 12.75 18.88
CA PHE A 115 -14.46 13.18 17.48
C PHE A 115 -15.82 13.70 16.99
N ALA A 116 -16.92 13.00 17.29
CA ALA A 116 -18.26 13.46 17.01
C ALA A 116 -18.63 14.74 17.80
N TYR A 117 -18.21 14.85 19.06
CA TYR A 117 -18.40 16.03 19.90
C TYR A 117 -17.60 17.25 19.40
N ASN A 118 -16.37 17.05 18.96
CA ASN A 118 -15.53 18.07 18.33
C ASN A 118 -16.06 18.49 16.95
N ILE A 119 -16.66 17.57 16.19
CA ILE A 119 -17.40 17.88 14.95
C ILE A 119 -18.57 18.83 15.25
N SER A 120 -19.32 18.60 16.32
CA SER A 120 -20.44 19.48 16.72
C SER A 120 -19.99 20.85 17.24
N ASN A 121 -18.80 20.96 17.84
CA ASN A 121 -18.35 22.19 18.52
C ASN A 121 -17.41 23.08 17.69
N ASN A 122 -16.84 22.62 16.57
CA ASN A 122 -16.06 23.48 15.68
C ASN A 122 -16.15 23.10 14.18
N PRO A 123 -17.35 23.24 13.57
CA PRO A 123 -17.60 22.84 12.18
C PRO A 123 -16.78 23.61 11.14
N ALA A 124 -16.28 24.81 11.48
CA ALA A 124 -15.44 25.60 10.58
C ALA A 124 -14.02 25.01 10.41
N ALA A 125 -13.39 24.56 11.50
CA ALA A 125 -12.07 23.94 11.47
C ALA A 125 -12.09 22.58 10.74
N MET A 126 -13.16 21.78 10.94
CA MET A 126 -13.34 20.51 10.24
C MET A 126 -13.58 20.71 8.73
N ASN A 127 -14.38 21.70 8.35
CA ASN A 127 -14.56 22.05 6.94
C ASN A 127 -13.25 22.50 6.28
N ASP A 128 -12.37 23.18 7.02
CA ASP A 128 -11.05 23.56 6.53
C ASP A 128 -10.12 22.35 6.34
N PHE A 129 -10.11 21.42 7.29
CA PHE A 129 -9.36 20.16 7.18
C PHE A 129 -9.84 19.30 6.00
N ILE A 130 -11.15 19.12 5.85
CA ILE A 130 -11.76 18.38 4.72
C ILE A 130 -11.36 19.03 3.38
N LYS A 131 -11.34 20.37 3.30
CA LYS A 131 -10.88 21.09 2.10
C LYS A 131 -9.40 20.83 1.80
N LYS A 132 -8.54 20.76 2.82
CA LYS A 132 -7.12 20.44 2.66
C LYS A 132 -6.91 19.00 2.17
N VAL A 133 -7.65 18.04 2.71
CA VAL A 133 -7.63 16.64 2.25
C VAL A 133 -8.13 16.52 0.81
N ALA A 134 -9.23 17.20 0.46
CA ALA A 134 -9.74 17.23 -0.90
C ALA A 134 -8.72 17.82 -1.88
N LYS A 135 -8.09 18.95 -1.51
CA LYS A 135 -7.03 19.59 -2.30
C LYS A 135 -5.81 18.69 -2.48
N MET A 136 -5.38 17.98 -1.44
CA MET A 136 -4.31 16.98 -1.54
C MET A 136 -4.67 15.88 -2.56
N ARG A 137 -5.90 15.37 -2.51
CA ARG A 137 -6.39 14.35 -3.45
C ARG A 137 -6.45 14.86 -4.89
N ASP A 138 -6.82 16.12 -5.11
CA ASP A 138 -6.84 16.70 -6.45
C ASP A 138 -5.44 16.91 -7.03
N LEU A 139 -4.46 17.34 -6.20
CA LEU A 139 -3.06 17.43 -6.61
C LEU A 139 -2.46 16.06 -6.93
N GLN A 140 -2.79 15.02 -6.17
CA GLN A 140 -2.41 13.63 -6.46
C GLN A 140 -2.93 13.19 -7.84
N LYS A 141 -4.20 13.47 -8.13
CA LYS A 141 -4.82 13.16 -9.44
C LYS A 141 -4.17 13.95 -10.59
N GLN A 142 -3.85 15.23 -10.38
CA GLN A 142 -3.21 16.07 -11.38
C GLN A 142 -1.78 15.61 -11.70
N TYR A 143 -0.98 15.32 -10.67
CA TYR A 143 0.37 14.77 -10.86
C TYR A 143 0.32 13.46 -11.65
N PHE A 144 -0.66 12.60 -11.38
CA PHE A 144 -0.78 11.33 -12.09
C PHE A 144 -1.05 11.53 -13.60
N LYS A 145 -1.81 12.56 -13.97
CA LYS A 145 -2.10 12.91 -15.37
C LYS A 145 -0.92 13.59 -16.07
N GLN A 146 -0.25 14.51 -15.40
CA GLN A 146 0.75 15.39 -16.02
C GLN A 146 2.19 14.91 -15.82
N ARG A 147 2.43 14.09 -14.81
CA ARG A 147 3.75 13.55 -14.40
C ARG A 147 4.83 14.60 -14.23
N ASP A 148 4.45 15.81 -13.83
CA ASP A 148 5.36 16.94 -13.69
C ASP A 148 5.92 17.04 -12.26
N PHE A 149 7.16 17.50 -12.18
CA PHE A 149 7.90 17.57 -10.93
C PHE A 149 7.33 18.61 -9.94
N LEU A 150 6.72 19.68 -10.45
CA LEU A 150 6.15 20.74 -9.63
C LEU A 150 4.89 20.26 -8.91
N THR A 151 4.01 19.53 -9.59
CA THR A 151 2.82 18.93 -8.95
C THR A 151 3.17 17.81 -7.97
N LEU A 152 4.24 17.04 -8.21
CA LEU A 152 4.75 16.06 -7.22
C LEU A 152 5.18 16.76 -5.92
N ARG A 153 5.91 17.87 -6.04
CA ARG A 153 6.37 18.64 -4.88
C ARG A 153 5.20 19.26 -4.12
N ALA A 154 4.20 19.79 -4.84
CA ALA A 154 2.98 20.33 -4.26
C ALA A 154 2.15 19.25 -3.54
N CYS A 155 2.07 18.04 -4.12
CA CYS A 155 1.41 16.90 -3.52
C CYS A 155 2.03 16.50 -2.18
N LYS A 156 3.36 16.31 -2.15
CA LYS A 156 4.08 15.93 -0.91
C LYS A 156 3.98 17.00 0.17
N ALA A 157 3.95 18.27 -0.22
CA ALA A 157 3.75 19.37 0.73
C ALA A 157 2.33 19.38 1.30
N ALA A 158 1.30 19.08 0.48
CA ALA A 158 -0.08 18.98 0.93
C ALA A 158 -0.28 17.79 1.88
N GLU A 159 0.32 16.64 1.58
CA GLU A 159 0.32 15.43 2.43
C GLU A 159 0.94 15.71 3.80
N LYS A 160 2.14 16.31 3.82
CA LYS A 160 2.82 16.68 5.07
C LYS A 160 1.99 17.65 5.93
N ASN A 161 1.27 18.59 5.32
CA ASN A 161 0.40 19.52 6.07
C ASN A 161 -0.81 18.81 6.69
N VAL A 162 -1.41 17.86 5.97
CA VAL A 162 -2.52 17.04 6.49
C VAL A 162 -2.05 16.20 7.67
N ASP A 163 -0.87 15.57 7.55
CA ASP A 163 -0.29 14.75 8.62
C ASP A 163 0.04 15.58 9.87
N GLN A 164 0.59 16.78 9.68
CA GLN A 164 0.91 17.70 10.79
C GLN A 164 -0.35 18.19 11.52
N GLU A 165 -1.44 18.48 10.80
CA GLU A 165 -2.71 18.84 11.43
C GLU A 165 -3.34 17.66 12.18
N LEU A 166 -3.20 16.44 11.64
CA LEU A 166 -3.62 15.23 12.33
C LEU A 166 -2.84 15.04 13.64
N GLU A 167 -1.52 15.20 13.61
CA GLU A 167 -0.67 15.10 14.80
C GLU A 167 -0.99 16.17 15.87
N LEU A 168 -1.33 17.39 15.45
CA LEU A 168 -1.69 18.47 16.36
C LEU A 168 -3.04 18.22 17.06
N LEU A 169 -3.99 17.61 16.36
CA LEU A 169 -5.25 17.16 16.94
C LEU A 169 -5.00 16.07 17.99
N VAL A 170 -4.17 15.07 17.67
CA VAL A 170 -3.81 13.97 18.57
C VAL A 170 -2.96 14.44 19.76
N LYS A 171 -2.11 15.47 19.60
CA LYS A 171 -1.28 16.01 20.70
C LYS A 171 -2.05 16.93 21.66
N LYS A 172 -3.08 17.65 21.20
CA LYS A 172 -3.93 18.47 22.09
C LYS A 172 -4.63 17.63 23.16
N GLU A 173 -5.00 16.38 22.84
CA GLU A 173 -5.58 15.43 23.80
C GLU A 173 -4.65 15.07 24.97
N LYS A 174 -3.32 15.09 24.78
CA LYS A 174 -2.36 14.73 25.84
C LYS A 174 -2.07 15.84 26.85
N GLN A 175 -2.48 17.07 26.58
CA GLN A 175 -2.20 18.24 27.44
C GLN A 175 -3.38 18.72 28.26
N GLU A 176 -4.58 18.15 28.10
CA GLU A 176 -5.67 18.45 29.03
C GLU A 176 -5.32 17.88 30.41
N PRO A 177 -5.18 18.73 31.45
CA PRO A 177 -4.80 18.27 32.77
C PRO A 177 -5.90 17.36 33.30
N LYS A 178 -5.51 16.22 33.86
CA LYS A 178 -6.41 15.42 34.71
C LYS A 178 -6.92 16.38 35.80
N LEU A 179 -8.17 16.80 35.68
CA LEU A 179 -8.90 17.38 36.80
C LEU A 179 -9.02 16.27 37.86
N PHE A 180 -8.73 16.68 39.10
CA PHE A 180 -8.61 15.92 40.34
C PHE A 180 -7.20 15.37 40.66
#